data_AF-A0A369FLC7-F1
#
_entry.id   AF-A0A369FLC7-F1
#
_cell.length_a   1.000
_cell.length_b   1.000
_cell.length_c   1.000
_cell.angle_alpha   90.00
_cell.angle_beta   90.00
_cell.angle_gamma   90.00
#
_symmetry.space_group_name_H-M   'P 1'
#
loop_
_entity.id
_entity.type
_entity.pdbx_description
1 polymer ?
#
loop_
_entity_poly.entity_id
_entity_poly.type
_entity_poly.pdbx_seq_one_letter_code
_entity_poly.pdbx_strand_id
1 'polypeptide(L)'
;MHDPIYDIELYADQAGCPANVMIMGGEVWRTLRSFKKFRELYDLSRGSESAAELACKNLGEVVSFKGYLGDLALIVYSGKYTDSDGTEKYFLEPDLLVLGNTNNKGLVAYG
;
A
#
# COMPACT_ATOMS: atom_id res chain seq x y z
N MET A 1 22.62 10.68 -2.52
CA MET A 1 21.20 11.07 -2.36
C MET A 1 20.43 9.78 -2.60
N HIS A 2 19.79 9.21 -1.58
CA HIS A 2 19.04 7.96 -1.75
C HIS A 2 17.67 8.26 -2.35
N ASP A 3 17.35 7.56 -3.42
CA ASP A 3 16.10 7.66 -4.16
C ASP A 3 15.25 6.44 -3.82
N PRO A 4 14.32 6.52 -2.85
CA PRO A 4 13.53 5.37 -2.41
C PRO A 4 12.61 4.82 -3.50
N ILE A 5 12.40 5.57 -4.58
CA ILE A 5 11.62 5.15 -5.74
C ILE A 5 12.38 4.08 -6.52
N TYR A 6 13.70 4.21 -6.66
CA TYR A 6 14.51 3.22 -7.37
C TYR A 6 14.49 1.87 -6.64
N ASP A 7 14.53 1.90 -5.31
CA ASP A 7 14.35 0.69 -4.49
C ASP A 7 12.96 0.07 -4.70
N ILE A 8 11.89 0.88 -4.73
CA ILE A 8 10.52 0.38 -5.00
C ILE A 8 10.41 -0.24 -6.40
N GLU A 9 11.01 0.38 -7.42
CA GLU A 9 11.04 -0.16 -8.77
C GLU A 9 11.82 -1.48 -8.85
N LEU A 10 12.94 -1.60 -8.12
CA LEU A 10 13.67 -2.88 -8.00
C LEU A 10 12.82 -3.97 -7.35
N TYR A 11 12.06 -3.65 -6.28
CA TYR A 11 11.15 -4.61 -5.66
C TYR A 11 9.98 -4.97 -6.58
N ALA A 12 9.48 -4.02 -7.38
CA ALA A 12 8.44 -4.27 -8.37
C ALA A 12 8.94 -5.15 -9.52
N ASP A 13 10.20 -5.00 -9.94
CA ASP A 13 10.83 -5.83 -10.97
C ASP A 13 10.89 -7.31 -10.55
N GLN A 14 11.12 -7.57 -9.26
CA GLN A 14 11.08 -8.94 -8.72
C GLN A 14 9.70 -9.60 -8.83
N ALA A 15 8.61 -8.82 -8.92
CA ALA A 15 7.27 -9.38 -9.09
C ALA A 15 7.02 -9.90 -10.53
N GLY A 16 7.90 -9.60 -11.49
CA GLY A 16 7.80 -10.04 -12.89
C GLY A 16 6.59 -9.48 -13.66
N CYS A 17 5.79 -8.64 -13.02
CA CYS A 17 4.58 -8.01 -13.53
C CYS A 17 4.52 -6.57 -13.02
N PRO A 18 3.94 -5.62 -13.77
CA PRO A 18 3.81 -4.24 -13.31
C PRO A 18 2.96 -4.20 -12.04
N ALA A 19 3.52 -3.66 -10.96
CA ALA A 19 2.78 -3.38 -9.74
C ALA A 19 1.96 -2.10 -9.93
N ASN A 20 0.65 -2.16 -9.69
CA ASN A 20 -0.24 -0.99 -9.75
C ASN A 20 -0.80 -0.59 -8.37
N VAL A 21 -0.49 -1.36 -7.34
CA VAL A 21 -0.86 -1.04 -5.95
C VAL A 21 0.28 -1.35 -5.00
N MET A 22 0.51 -0.43 -4.07
CA MET A 22 1.43 -0.56 -2.95
C MET A 22 0.68 -0.39 -1.65
N ILE A 23 0.64 -1.45 -0.85
CA ILE A 23 0.03 -1.48 0.48
C ILE A 23 1.16 -1.47 1.49
N MET A 24 1.16 -0.51 2.41
CA MET A 24 2.25 -0.33 3.36
C MET A 24 1.74 -0.13 4.78
N GLY A 25 2.53 -0.56 5.74
CA GLY A 25 2.32 -0.27 7.15
C GLY A 25 2.56 1.21 7.48
N GLY A 26 2.12 1.61 8.67
CA GLY A 26 2.23 2.99 9.13
C GLY A 26 3.67 3.50 9.30
N GLU A 27 4.61 2.63 9.65
CA GLU A 27 6.02 3.02 9.81
C GLU A 27 6.72 3.18 8.47
N VAL A 28 6.49 2.27 7.52
CA VAL A 28 6.98 2.41 6.14
C VAL A 28 6.53 3.73 5.53
N TRP A 29 5.25 4.08 5.71
CA TRP A 29 4.72 5.36 5.22
C TRP A 29 5.43 6.57 5.85
N ARG A 30 5.69 6.52 7.17
CA ARG A 30 6.41 7.60 7.88
C ARG A 30 7.82 7.76 7.32
N THR A 31 8.52 6.65 7.07
CA THR A 31 9.86 6.64 6.49
C THR A 31 9.85 7.18 5.06
N LEU A 32 8.95 6.70 4.19
CA LEU A 32 8.79 7.19 2.81
C LEU A 32 8.48 8.69 2.75
N ARG A 33 7.59 9.18 3.62
CA ARG A 33 7.24 10.60 3.68
C ARG A 33 8.41 11.50 4.12
N SER A 34 9.40 10.95 4.83
CA SER A 34 10.60 11.67 5.26
C SER A 34 11.51 12.04 4.08
N PHE A 35 11.42 11.31 2.97
CA PHE A 35 12.21 11.58 1.78
C PHE A 35 11.65 12.77 1.00
N LYS A 36 12.47 13.81 0.84
CA LYS A 36 12.09 15.02 0.10
C LYS A 36 11.70 14.73 -1.35
N LYS A 37 12.46 13.87 -2.04
CA LYS A 37 12.20 13.49 -3.44
C LYS A 37 10.87 12.76 -3.61
N PHE A 38 10.50 11.91 -2.66
CA PHE A 38 9.20 11.24 -2.66
C PHE A 38 8.08 12.27 -2.57
N ARG A 39 8.22 13.30 -1.74
CA ARG A 39 7.22 14.36 -1.60
C ARG A 39 7.07 15.24 -2.84
N GLU A 40 8.12 15.36 -3.66
CA GLU A 40 8.08 16.12 -4.92
C GLU A 40 7.35 15.37 -6.04
N LEU A 41 7.40 14.03 -6.02
CA LEU A 41 6.75 13.16 -7.01
C LEU A 41 5.38 12.63 -6.56
N TYR A 42 5.10 12.70 -5.26
CA TYR A 42 3.86 12.27 -4.66
C TYR A 42 2.71 13.17 -5.10
N ASP A 43 1.82 12.61 -5.90
CA ASP A 43 0.63 13.31 -6.38
C ASP A 43 -0.54 13.07 -5.42
N LEU A 44 -1.01 14.18 -4.84
CA LEU A 44 -2.12 14.22 -3.89
C LEU A 44 -3.48 14.35 -4.60
N SER A 45 -3.50 14.37 -5.94
CA SER A 45 -4.73 14.43 -6.73
C SER A 45 -5.47 13.12 -6.58
N ARG A 46 -6.34 13.09 -5.58
CA ARG A 46 -7.32 12.04 -5.34
C ARG A 46 -8.42 12.17 -6.40
N GLY A 47 -8.21 11.52 -7.55
CA GLY A 47 -9.20 11.31 -8.59
C GLY A 47 -9.74 9.88 -8.50
N SER A 48 -11.07 9.73 -8.43
CA SER A 48 -11.75 8.44 -8.27
C SER A 48 -11.71 7.51 -9.48
N GLU A 49 -10.51 7.20 -9.96
CA GLU A 49 -10.31 6.45 -11.20
C GLU A 49 -9.80 5.02 -10.99
N SER A 50 -9.21 4.65 -9.84
CA SER A 50 -8.67 3.29 -9.63
C SER A 50 -9.47 2.43 -8.65
N ALA A 51 -9.56 1.13 -8.95
CA ALA A 51 -10.21 0.11 -8.11
C ALA A 51 -9.65 0.06 -6.68
N ALA A 52 -8.35 0.39 -6.51
CA ALA A 52 -7.68 0.54 -5.22
C ALA A 52 -8.31 1.62 -4.33
N GLU A 53 -8.68 2.78 -4.90
CA GLU A 53 -9.30 3.88 -4.15
C GLU A 53 -10.73 3.51 -3.73
N LEU A 54 -11.51 2.88 -4.63
CA LEU A 54 -12.86 2.40 -4.34
C LEU A 54 -12.88 1.36 -3.20
N ALA A 55 -11.92 0.43 -3.19
CA ALA A 55 -11.78 -0.54 -2.10
C ALA A 55 -11.46 0.13 -0.75
N CYS A 56 -10.63 1.18 -0.75
CA CYS A 56 -10.29 1.93 0.47
C CYS A 56 -11.45 2.76 1.01
N LYS A 57 -12.36 3.27 0.17
CA LYS A 57 -13.50 4.10 0.61
C LYS A 57 -14.43 3.39 1.60
N ASN A 58 -14.59 2.07 1.48
CA ASN A 58 -15.43 1.27 2.38
C ASN A 58 -14.69 0.82 3.65
N LEU A 59 -13.37 1.00 3.72
CA LEU A 59 -12.51 0.50 4.79
C LEU A 59 -11.84 1.64 5.58
N GLY A 60 -12.38 2.87 5.50
CA GLY A 60 -11.73 4.11 5.93
C GLY A 60 -11.30 4.19 7.41
N GLU A 61 -11.80 3.29 8.27
CA GLU A 61 -11.38 3.22 9.67
C GLU A 61 -10.01 2.55 9.85
N VAL A 62 -9.65 1.62 8.96
CA VAL A 62 -8.42 0.81 9.05
C VAL A 62 -7.49 0.95 7.83
N VAL A 63 -8.01 1.50 6.72
CA VAL A 63 -7.27 1.71 5.47
C VAL A 63 -7.31 3.17 5.07
N SER A 64 -6.13 3.73 4.82
CA SER A 64 -5.93 5.12 4.40
C SER A 64 -5.31 5.19 3.02
N PHE A 65 -6.13 5.49 2.01
CA PHE A 65 -5.64 5.80 0.67
C PHE A 65 -4.86 7.13 0.67
N LYS A 66 -3.61 7.12 0.20
CA LYS A 66 -2.77 8.32 0.20
C LYS A 66 -2.77 9.02 -1.16
N GLY A 67 -2.90 8.34 -2.27
CA GLY A 67 -2.83 8.95 -3.60
C GLY A 67 -2.13 8.02 -4.57
N TYR A 68 -1.53 8.59 -5.60
CA TYR A 68 -0.80 7.84 -6.61
C TYR A 68 0.64 8.35 -6.72
N LEU A 69 1.53 7.44 -7.07
CA LEU A 69 2.88 7.74 -7.51
C LEU A 69 2.99 7.26 -8.96
N GLY A 70 2.75 8.16 -9.92
CA GLY A 70 2.56 7.77 -11.31
C GLY A 70 1.33 6.86 -11.45
N ASP A 71 1.53 5.62 -11.89
CA ASP A 71 0.47 4.59 -12.03
C ASP A 71 0.30 3.72 -10.76
N LEU A 72 1.16 3.89 -9.75
CA LEU A 72 1.17 3.08 -8.53
C LEU A 72 0.24 3.69 -7.47
N ALA A 73 -0.80 2.97 -7.08
CA ALA A 73 -1.71 3.37 -6.01
C ALA A 73 -1.08 3.19 -4.62
N LEU A 74 -1.07 4.24 -3.79
CA LEU A 74 -0.47 4.22 -2.44
C LEU A 74 -1.54 4.04 -1.35
N ILE A 75 -1.45 2.94 -0.60
CA ILE A 75 -2.40 2.57 0.45
C ILE A 75 -1.67 2.35 1.76
N VAL A 76 -2.08 3.02 2.83
CA VAL A 76 -1.61 2.73 4.20
C VAL A 76 -2.63 1.84 4.90
N TYR A 77 -2.20 0.67 5.33
CA TYR A 77 -3.04 -0.29 6.04
C TYR A 77 -2.62 -0.36 7.51
N SER A 78 -3.58 -0.14 8.41
CA SER A 78 -3.36 -0.16 9.86
C SER A 78 -4.38 -1.05 10.59
N GLY A 79 -5.01 -1.98 9.88
CA GLY A 79 -5.98 -2.90 10.45
C GLY A 79 -5.34 -3.83 11.48
N LYS A 80 -6.04 -4.02 12.60
CA LYS A 80 -5.69 -4.95 13.66
C LYS A 80 -6.74 -6.04 13.77
N TYR A 81 -6.32 -7.22 14.22
CA TYR A 81 -7.20 -8.29 14.63
C TYR A 81 -6.83 -8.76 16.03
N THR A 82 -7.82 -9.23 16.76
CA THR A 82 -7.62 -9.90 18.04
C THR A 82 -7.38 -11.37 17.76
N ASP A 83 -6.21 -11.87 18.14
CA ASP A 83 -5.88 -13.29 18.08
C ASP A 83 -6.71 -14.08 19.11
N SER A 84 -6.76 -15.41 19.00
CA SER A 84 -7.49 -16.27 19.96
C SER A 84 -6.96 -16.15 21.39
N ASP A 85 -5.73 -15.67 21.53
CA ASP A 85 -5.05 -15.37 22.80
C ASP A 85 -5.44 -14.00 23.40
N GLY A 86 -6.28 -13.21 22.74
CA GLY A 86 -6.65 -11.86 23.16
C GLY A 86 -5.61 -10.78 22.85
N THR A 87 -4.48 -11.16 22.25
CA THR A 87 -3.45 -10.23 21.80
C THR A 87 -3.86 -9.55 20.49
N GLU A 88 -3.83 -8.22 20.46
CA GLU A 88 -4.02 -7.44 19.24
C GLU A 88 -2.79 -7.55 18.33
N LYS A 89 -2.99 -8.07 17.12
CA LYS A 89 -1.95 -8.14 16.08
C LYS A 89 -2.36 -7.32 14.87
N TYR A 90 -1.38 -6.81 14.14
CA TYR A 90 -1.64 -6.15 12.87
C TYR A 90 -1.84 -7.21 11.79
N PHE A 91 -2.80 -7.02 10.88
CA PHE A 91 -2.88 -7.88 9.69
C PHE A 91 -1.69 -7.69 8.76
N LEU A 92 -1.16 -6.46 8.71
CA LEU A 92 0.09 -6.13 8.02
C LEU A 92 1.01 -5.47 9.04
N GLU A 93 2.17 -6.08 9.26
CA GLU A 93 3.16 -5.50 10.18
C GLU A 93 3.53 -4.07 9.74
N PRO A 94 3.71 -3.14 10.70
CA PRO A 94 3.88 -1.71 10.39
C PRO A 94 5.14 -1.39 9.58
N ASP A 95 6.14 -2.27 9.61
CA ASP A 95 7.41 -2.18 8.87
C ASP A 95 7.37 -2.88 7.50
N LEU A 96 6.26 -3.53 7.15
CA LEU A 96 6.13 -4.23 5.87
C LEU A 96 5.43 -3.39 4.81
N LEU A 97 5.83 -3.64 3.56
CA LEU A 97 5.15 -3.17 2.36
C LEU A 97 4.90 -4.34 1.41
N VAL A 98 3.80 -4.25 0.68
CA VAL A 98 3.36 -5.23 -0.30
C VAL A 98 3.11 -4.51 -1.61
N LEU A 99 3.81 -4.96 -2.66
CA LEU A 99 3.58 -4.54 -4.02
C LEU A 99 2.76 -5.60 -4.74
N GLY A 100 1.73 -5.16 -5.47
CA GLY A 100 0.85 -6.07 -6.18
C GLY A 100 0.16 -5.42 -7.36
N ASN A 101 -0.63 -6.24 -8.05
CA ASN A 101 -1.47 -5.79 -9.16
C ASN A 101 -2.93 -6.12 -8.85
N THR A 102 -3.81 -5.11 -8.84
CA THR A 102 -5.27 -5.24 -8.60
C THR A 102 -6.00 -6.04 -9.67
N ASN A 103 -5.38 -6.30 -10.82
CA ASN A 103 -5.89 -7.24 -11.82
C ASN A 103 -5.70 -8.70 -11.40
N ASN A 104 -4.80 -8.99 -10.46
CA ASN A 104 -4.60 -10.33 -9.93
C ASN A 104 -5.68 -10.65 -8.88
N LYS A 105 -6.87 -10.98 -9.36
CA LYS A 105 -8.04 -11.28 -8.52
C LYS A 105 -8.13 -12.78 -8.26
N GLY A 106 -7.80 -13.18 -7.03
CA GLY A 106 -8.09 -14.53 -6.53
C GLY A 106 -9.57 -14.72 -6.18
N LEU A 107 -9.95 -15.96 -5.85
CA LEU A 107 -11.24 -16.31 -5.28
C LEU A 107 -11.07 -16.89 -3.87
N VAL A 108 -12.06 -16.66 -3.00
CA VAL A 108 -12.15 -17.34 -1.70
C VAL A 108 -13.09 -18.52 -1.87
N ALA A 109 -12.55 -19.74 -1.83
CA ALA A 109 -13.34 -20.96 -1.92
C ALA A 109 -13.82 -21.40 -0.53
N TYR A 110 -15.11 -21.73 -0.42
CA TYR A 110 -15.69 -22.38 0.75
C TYR A 110 -16.05 -23.80 0.34
N GLY A 111 -15.49 -24.79 1.06
CA GLY A 111 -15.75 -26.22 0.86
C GLY A 111 -16.69 -26.79 1.90
#